data_AF-A0A1C4W2M8-F1
#
_entry.id   AF-A0A1C4W2M8-F1
#
_cell.length_a   1.000
_cell.length_b   1.000
_cell.length_c   1.000
_cell.angle_alpha   90.00
_cell.angle_beta   90.00
_cell.angle_gamma   90.00
#
_symmetry.space_group_name_H-M   'P 1'
#
loop_
_entity.id
_entity.type
_entity.pdbx_description
1 polymer ?
#
loop_
_entity_poly.entity_id
_entity_poly.type
_entity_poly.pdbx_seq_one_letter_code
_entity_poly.pdbx_strand_id
1 'polypeptide(L)'
;MTTDRVKLPELRTLTWRDLDPAARPAFDPAAVADLVRVLPPAAEVPPAGTDWRLIDFWYDRMTEALVEHLGDWVVGWWYTVTIEHYQDRGVIPVWRAERPPVTTPDETLTRIADAVVAWHELLVELATDAGGRFAEAAPTAVDGTGEPPAWRAVQGSGRITIYTTPEDRRLPRPRLLSWADTDSPDRSFDPDTVRAVVDDLLAAFGLPSHGADWRLKDLWLANVSAGLVDRYGRWAVGWRWSVGEGDLDGGPVGSWCCFSHSVTTPEATATTISAALVEWRDWLDDLAERFDRFLPLPADDLDGWERAVAHLVTAVGDRTLYESGWYGCCMTVLGWFLEAAGIESIRRREELLEHAVAGRFDSWVEPPKAVVESVAEDLARRVAVDPA
;
A
#
# COMPACT_ATOMS: atom_id res chain seq x y z
N MET A 1 3.25 26.29 -6.01
CA MET A 1 2.19 25.42 -6.53
C MET A 1 1.14 25.28 -5.45
N THR A 2 -0.12 25.60 -5.75
CA THR A 2 -1.26 25.32 -4.86
C THR A 2 -1.35 23.81 -4.66
N THR A 3 -1.42 23.36 -3.40
CA THR A 3 -1.40 21.93 -3.03
C THR A 3 -2.78 21.26 -3.08
N ASP A 4 -3.81 22.01 -3.44
CA ASP A 4 -5.16 21.47 -3.59
C ASP A 4 -5.23 20.60 -4.84
N ARG A 5 -5.57 19.32 -4.64
CA ARG A 5 -5.82 18.40 -5.75
C ARG A 5 -7.04 18.86 -6.54
N VAL A 6 -6.90 18.85 -7.86
CA VAL A 6 -8.01 19.07 -8.78
C VAL A 6 -9.05 17.96 -8.56
N LYS A 7 -10.32 18.34 -8.46
CA LYS A 7 -11.41 17.37 -8.37
C LYS A 7 -11.80 16.89 -9.77
N LEU A 8 -11.07 15.91 -10.28
CA LEU A 8 -11.36 15.28 -11.57
C LEU A 8 -12.54 14.28 -11.45
N PRO A 9 -13.34 14.08 -12.51
CA PRO A 9 -14.27 12.96 -12.59
C PRO A 9 -13.52 11.64 -12.42
N GLU A 10 -14.06 10.70 -11.65
CA GLU A 10 -13.44 9.38 -11.56
C GLU A 10 -13.89 8.54 -12.75
N LEU A 11 -12.98 7.91 -13.50
CA LEU A 11 -13.32 7.07 -14.66
C LEU A 11 -14.41 6.02 -14.32
N ARG A 12 -14.36 5.43 -13.12
CA ARG A 12 -15.35 4.45 -12.63
C ARG A 12 -16.76 5.00 -12.43
N THR A 13 -16.91 6.33 -12.41
CA THR A 13 -18.21 7.02 -12.27
C THR A 13 -18.79 7.46 -13.60
N LEU A 14 -18.01 7.40 -14.69
CA LEU A 14 -18.47 7.70 -16.04
C LEU A 14 -19.30 6.54 -16.60
N THR A 15 -20.38 6.88 -17.29
CA THR A 15 -21.23 5.93 -18.01
C THR A 15 -20.78 5.80 -19.48
N TRP A 16 -21.27 4.80 -20.21
CA TRP A 16 -20.98 4.72 -21.65
C TRP A 16 -21.38 6.00 -22.40
N ARG A 17 -22.48 6.64 -22.01
CA ARG A 17 -22.91 7.91 -22.61
C ARG A 17 -21.85 9.00 -22.46
N ASP A 18 -21.13 9.00 -21.34
CA ASP A 18 -20.05 9.95 -21.08
C ASP A 18 -18.78 9.61 -21.87
N LEU A 19 -18.64 8.39 -22.39
CA LEU A 19 -17.45 7.91 -23.11
C LEU A 19 -17.66 7.69 -24.61
N ASP A 20 -18.91 7.62 -25.08
CA ASP A 20 -19.27 7.23 -26.44
C ASP A 20 -18.57 8.10 -27.51
N PRO A 21 -17.66 7.56 -28.33
CA PRO A 21 -16.98 8.33 -29.36
C PRO A 21 -17.95 8.88 -30.42
N ALA A 22 -19.11 8.23 -30.64
CA ALA A 22 -20.12 8.73 -31.57
C ALA A 22 -20.74 10.07 -31.15
N ALA A 23 -20.69 10.39 -29.85
CA ALA A 23 -21.10 11.69 -29.33
C ALA A 23 -20.08 12.81 -29.65
N ARG A 24 -18.94 12.48 -30.27
CA ARG A 24 -17.78 13.38 -30.46
C ARG A 24 -17.28 13.40 -31.91
N PRO A 25 -18.13 13.65 -32.92
CA PRO A 25 -17.73 13.61 -34.33
C PRO A 25 -16.70 14.69 -34.71
N ALA A 26 -16.45 15.67 -33.83
CA ALA A 26 -15.49 16.74 -34.03
C ALA A 26 -14.09 16.43 -33.45
N PHE A 27 -13.88 15.28 -32.79
CA PHE A 27 -12.56 14.90 -32.31
C PHE A 27 -11.65 14.58 -33.51
N ASP A 28 -10.55 15.33 -33.64
CA ASP A 28 -9.54 15.14 -34.68
C ASP A 28 -8.24 14.63 -34.04
N PRO A 29 -7.89 13.33 -34.21
CA PRO A 29 -6.65 12.77 -33.68
C PRO A 29 -5.39 13.53 -34.14
N ALA A 30 -5.39 14.08 -35.36
CA ALA A 30 -4.23 14.78 -35.89
C ALA A 30 -3.98 16.12 -35.17
N ALA A 31 -5.02 16.74 -34.61
CA ALA A 31 -4.93 18.01 -33.90
C ALA A 31 -4.50 17.87 -32.42
N VAL A 32 -4.53 16.66 -31.85
CA VAL A 32 -4.27 16.44 -30.42
C VAL A 32 -2.86 16.85 -30.01
N ALA A 33 -1.85 16.58 -30.86
CA ALA A 33 -0.47 16.94 -30.55
C ALA A 33 -0.28 18.46 -30.45
N ASP A 34 -0.95 19.24 -31.30
CA ASP A 34 -0.91 20.70 -31.24
C ASP A 34 -1.67 21.23 -30.02
N LEU A 35 -2.84 20.63 -29.71
CA LEU A 35 -3.60 20.94 -28.50
C LEU A 35 -2.76 20.75 -27.24
N VAL A 36 -2.17 19.56 -27.04
CA VAL A 36 -1.40 19.22 -25.83
C VAL A 36 -0.25 20.20 -25.60
N ARG A 37 0.42 20.66 -26.66
CA ARG A 37 1.54 21.61 -26.56
C ARG A 37 1.13 23.02 -26.15
N VAL A 38 -0.11 23.43 -26.42
CA VAL A 38 -0.62 24.77 -26.06
C VAL A 38 -1.33 24.80 -24.71
N LEU A 39 -1.55 23.64 -24.06
CA LEU A 39 -2.16 23.60 -22.72
C LEU A 39 -1.24 24.29 -21.69
N PRO A 40 -1.79 25.03 -20.72
CA PRO A 40 -0.97 25.72 -19.73
C PRO A 40 0.06 24.82 -18.98
N PRO A 41 -0.29 23.59 -18.56
CA PRO A 41 0.68 22.69 -17.93
C PRO A 41 1.83 22.24 -18.84
N ALA A 42 1.72 22.38 -20.16
CA ALA A 42 2.77 21.99 -21.10
C ALA A 42 4.04 22.83 -20.98
N ALA A 43 3.91 24.10 -20.56
CA ALA A 43 5.06 24.95 -20.24
C ALA A 43 5.76 24.55 -18.93
N GLU A 44 5.13 23.68 -18.14
CA GLU A 44 5.57 23.27 -16.82
C GLU A 44 5.92 21.76 -16.76
N VAL A 45 6.25 21.15 -17.90
CA VAL A 45 6.67 19.74 -17.93
C VAL A 45 7.82 19.55 -16.94
N PRO A 46 7.65 18.68 -15.93
CA PRO A 46 8.70 18.46 -14.94
C PRO A 46 9.98 17.91 -15.60
N PRO A 47 11.18 18.30 -15.15
CA PRO A 47 12.41 17.67 -15.60
C PRO A 47 12.40 16.14 -15.42
N ALA A 48 13.11 15.40 -16.27
CA ALA A 48 13.34 13.96 -16.04
C ALA A 48 13.89 13.70 -14.63
N GLY A 49 13.37 12.68 -13.97
CA GLY A 49 13.73 12.39 -12.58
C GLY A 49 13.08 13.32 -11.55
N THR A 50 12.15 14.20 -11.97
CA THR A 50 11.26 14.85 -11.02
C THR A 50 10.52 13.79 -10.25
N ASP A 51 10.41 14.05 -8.96
CA ASP A 51 9.46 13.43 -8.08
C ASP A 51 8.11 13.00 -8.76
N TRP A 52 7.71 11.72 -8.57
CA TRP A 52 6.38 11.22 -8.97
C TRP A 52 5.16 11.98 -8.39
N ARG A 53 5.21 12.56 -7.18
CA ARG A 53 4.07 13.33 -6.62
C ARG A 53 3.90 14.67 -7.33
N LEU A 54 5.00 15.36 -7.64
CA LEU A 54 4.97 16.56 -8.48
C LEU A 54 4.57 16.22 -9.92
N ILE A 55 5.03 15.08 -10.44
CA ILE A 55 4.55 14.54 -11.73
C ILE A 55 3.05 14.22 -11.66
N ASP A 56 2.54 13.71 -10.54
CA ASP A 56 1.12 13.42 -10.35
C ASP A 56 0.30 14.71 -10.29
N PHE A 57 0.75 15.74 -9.56
CA PHE A 57 0.09 17.05 -9.60
C PHE A 57 0.12 17.66 -11.00
N TRP A 58 1.23 17.49 -11.72
CA TRP A 58 1.34 17.93 -13.10
C TRP A 58 0.41 17.15 -14.03
N TYR A 59 0.29 15.83 -13.84
CA TYR A 59 -0.63 14.98 -14.57
C TYR A 59 -2.09 15.29 -14.26
N ASP A 60 -2.42 15.59 -13.00
CA ASP A 60 -3.77 16.03 -12.59
C ASP A 60 -4.13 17.34 -13.29
N ARG A 61 -3.20 18.31 -13.34
CA ARG A 61 -3.39 19.58 -14.07
C ARG A 61 -3.45 19.39 -15.58
N MET A 62 -2.64 18.49 -16.13
CA MET A 62 -2.71 18.14 -17.55
C MET A 62 -4.07 17.52 -17.88
N THR A 63 -4.54 16.62 -17.03
CA THR A 63 -5.85 15.98 -17.16
C THR A 63 -6.98 16.97 -17.01
N GLU A 64 -6.90 17.91 -16.07
CA GLU A 64 -7.84 19.03 -15.92
C GLU A 64 -7.91 19.85 -17.20
N ALA A 65 -6.77 20.30 -17.71
CA ALA A 65 -6.70 21.09 -18.94
C ALA A 65 -7.24 20.32 -20.15
N LEU A 66 -6.99 19.01 -20.23
CA LEU A 66 -7.57 18.15 -21.26
C LEU A 66 -9.09 18.05 -21.10
N VAL A 67 -9.60 17.85 -19.88
CA VAL A 67 -11.05 17.78 -19.59
C VAL A 67 -11.74 19.10 -19.96
N GLU A 68 -11.13 20.25 -19.70
CA GLU A 68 -11.67 21.55 -20.11
C GLU A 68 -11.83 21.69 -21.62
N HIS A 69 -10.92 21.11 -22.42
CA HIS A 69 -10.91 21.25 -23.89
C HIS A 69 -11.65 20.14 -24.63
N LEU A 70 -11.60 18.91 -24.10
CA LEU A 70 -12.11 17.70 -24.76
C LEU A 70 -13.34 17.12 -24.04
N GLY A 71 -13.60 17.51 -22.79
CA GLY A 71 -14.66 16.98 -21.94
C GLY A 71 -14.23 15.76 -21.10
N ASP A 72 -15.09 15.36 -20.16
CA ASP A 72 -14.80 14.38 -19.10
C ASP A 72 -14.28 13.02 -19.60
N TRP A 73 -14.64 12.59 -20.81
CA TRP A 73 -14.22 11.30 -21.37
C TRP A 73 -12.71 11.13 -21.40
N VAL A 74 -11.96 12.23 -21.54
CA VAL A 74 -10.51 12.17 -21.67
C VAL A 74 -9.84 11.81 -20.35
N VAL A 75 -10.53 11.80 -19.20
CA VAL A 75 -9.93 11.39 -17.91
C VAL A 75 -9.36 9.96 -17.94
N GLY A 76 -9.80 9.16 -18.91
CA GLY A 76 -9.28 7.83 -19.18
C GLY A 76 -7.97 7.78 -19.97
N TRP A 77 -7.37 8.92 -20.38
CA TRP A 77 -6.28 8.96 -21.36
C TRP A 77 -5.02 8.18 -20.98
N TRP A 78 -4.79 7.94 -19.68
CA TRP A 78 -3.69 7.10 -19.20
C TRP A 78 -4.11 5.66 -18.93
N TYR A 79 -5.28 5.20 -19.39
CA TYR A 79 -5.75 3.83 -19.23
C TYR A 79 -5.76 3.08 -20.55
N THR A 80 -5.51 1.77 -20.48
CA THR A 80 -5.74 0.82 -21.56
C THR A 80 -6.50 -0.40 -21.03
N VAL A 81 -6.88 -1.32 -21.92
CA VAL A 81 -7.48 -2.60 -21.55
C VAL A 81 -6.65 -3.74 -22.16
N THR A 82 -6.16 -4.63 -21.30
CA THR A 82 -5.54 -5.88 -21.73
C THR A 82 -6.49 -7.05 -21.57
N ILE A 83 -6.43 -7.99 -22.50
CA ILE A 83 -7.17 -9.25 -22.38
C ILE A 83 -6.28 -10.29 -21.72
N GLU A 84 -6.75 -10.85 -20.61
CA GLU A 84 -6.03 -11.88 -19.87
C GLU A 84 -6.82 -13.20 -19.86
N HIS A 85 -6.10 -14.30 -20.08
CA HIS A 85 -6.67 -15.65 -20.07
C HIS A 85 -6.40 -16.32 -18.73
N TYR A 86 -7.46 -16.65 -18.01
CA TYR A 86 -7.40 -17.35 -16.73
C TYR A 86 -7.92 -18.79 -16.90
N GLN A 87 -7.11 -19.78 -16.50
CA GLN A 87 -7.40 -21.21 -16.71
C GLN A 87 -8.80 -21.62 -16.23
N ASP A 88 -9.28 -21.07 -15.11
CA ASP A 88 -10.58 -21.42 -14.51
C ASP A 88 -11.68 -20.36 -14.71
N ARG A 89 -11.34 -19.20 -15.28
CA ARG A 89 -12.23 -18.03 -15.35
C ARG A 89 -12.44 -17.47 -16.75
N GLY A 90 -11.80 -18.06 -17.76
CA GLY A 90 -11.91 -17.63 -19.14
C GLY A 90 -11.19 -16.31 -19.41
N VAL A 91 -11.70 -15.58 -20.39
CA VAL A 91 -11.12 -14.32 -20.87
C VAL A 91 -11.67 -13.16 -20.05
N ILE A 92 -10.77 -12.41 -19.41
CA ILE A 92 -11.15 -11.25 -18.59
C ILE A 92 -10.44 -10.01 -19.13
N PRO A 93 -11.18 -8.95 -19.51
CA PRO A 93 -10.61 -7.65 -19.77
C PRO A 93 -10.17 -7.00 -18.46
N VAL A 94 -8.94 -6.52 -18.43
CA VAL A 94 -8.33 -5.87 -17.26
C VAL A 94 -7.93 -4.46 -17.67
N TRP A 95 -8.49 -3.46 -16.99
CA TRP A 95 -7.99 -2.10 -17.12
C TRP A 95 -6.55 -2.02 -16.63
N ARG A 96 -5.68 -1.28 -17.31
CA ARG A 96 -4.34 -0.96 -16.86
C ARG A 96 -4.12 0.54 -16.92
N ALA A 97 -3.43 1.09 -15.92
CA ALA A 97 -2.95 2.47 -15.97
C ALA A 97 -1.55 2.49 -16.59
N GLU A 98 -1.39 3.23 -17.68
CA GLU A 98 -0.16 3.40 -18.44
C GLU A 98 0.19 4.90 -18.50
N ARG A 99 0.74 5.42 -17.41
CA ARG A 99 1.24 6.81 -17.40
C ARG A 99 2.52 6.90 -18.22
N PRO A 100 2.61 7.82 -19.20
CA PRO A 100 3.86 8.07 -19.90
C PRO A 100 4.99 8.40 -18.92
N PRO A 101 6.24 7.95 -19.15
CA PRO A 101 7.36 8.44 -18.37
C PRO A 101 7.68 9.88 -18.78
N VAL A 102 7.91 10.75 -17.79
CA VAL A 102 8.38 12.12 -18.01
C VAL A 102 9.87 12.09 -18.33
N THR A 103 10.21 12.47 -19.56
CA THR A 103 11.59 12.50 -20.06
C THR A 103 11.99 13.92 -20.46
N THR A 104 12.01 14.23 -21.76
CA THR A 104 12.13 15.60 -22.26
C THR A 104 10.74 16.21 -22.43
N PRO A 105 10.58 17.55 -22.39
CA PRO A 105 9.29 18.19 -22.62
C PRO A 105 8.61 17.73 -23.92
N ASP A 106 9.33 17.75 -25.04
CA ASP A 106 8.76 17.38 -26.35
C ASP A 106 8.34 15.90 -26.41
N GLU A 107 9.16 14.99 -25.89
CA GLU A 107 8.84 13.56 -25.87
C GLU A 107 7.68 13.26 -24.93
N THR A 108 7.63 13.91 -23.77
CA THR A 108 6.54 13.72 -22.79
C THR A 108 5.21 14.21 -23.37
N LEU A 109 5.19 15.41 -23.96
CA LEU A 109 3.97 15.96 -24.58
C LEU A 109 3.52 15.15 -25.79
N THR A 110 4.46 14.63 -26.58
CA THR A 110 4.14 13.72 -27.70
C THR A 110 3.49 12.43 -27.19
N ARG A 111 4.05 11.81 -26.15
CA ARG A 111 3.45 10.60 -25.55
C ARG A 111 2.07 10.83 -24.95
N ILE A 112 1.82 12.00 -24.37
CA ILE A 112 0.48 12.35 -23.86
C ILE A 112 -0.50 12.46 -25.01
N ALA A 113 -0.11 13.09 -26.12
CA ALA A 113 -0.95 13.16 -27.31
C ALA A 113 -1.25 11.75 -27.87
N ASP A 114 -0.24 10.90 -27.98
CA ASP A 114 -0.39 9.51 -28.42
C ASP A 114 -1.33 8.73 -27.49
N ALA A 115 -1.22 8.92 -26.17
CA ALA A 115 -2.07 8.27 -25.18
C ALA A 115 -3.54 8.73 -25.28
N VAL A 116 -3.80 10.02 -25.51
CA VAL A 116 -5.16 10.54 -25.75
C VAL A 116 -5.77 9.95 -27.02
N VAL A 117 -4.99 9.81 -28.10
CA VAL A 117 -5.44 9.17 -29.35
C VAL A 117 -5.71 7.69 -29.14
N ALA A 118 -4.79 6.96 -28.49
CA ALA A 118 -4.95 5.55 -28.17
C ALA A 118 -6.19 5.29 -27.29
N TRP A 119 -6.47 6.18 -26.34
CA TRP A 119 -7.68 6.14 -25.53
C TRP A 119 -8.95 6.28 -26.38
N HIS A 120 -8.99 7.24 -27.30
CA HIS A 120 -10.12 7.38 -28.23
C HIS A 120 -10.29 6.15 -29.12
N GLU A 121 -9.19 5.61 -29.67
CA GLU A 121 -9.23 4.40 -30.50
C GLU A 121 -9.72 3.18 -29.71
N LEU A 122 -9.32 3.05 -28.44
CA LEU A 122 -9.84 2.03 -27.54
C LEU A 122 -11.35 2.21 -27.31
N LEU A 123 -11.84 3.43 -27.12
CA LEU A 123 -13.28 3.68 -27.00
C LEU A 123 -14.04 3.33 -28.29
N VAL A 124 -13.46 3.59 -29.47
CA VAL A 124 -14.03 3.14 -30.75
C VAL A 124 -14.05 1.61 -30.81
N GLU A 125 -12.96 0.93 -30.41
CA GLU A 125 -12.91 -0.52 -30.35
C GLU A 125 -13.95 -1.09 -29.39
N LEU A 126 -14.14 -0.48 -28.21
CA LEU A 126 -15.17 -0.88 -27.26
C LEU A 126 -16.59 -0.61 -27.78
N ALA A 127 -16.78 0.42 -28.61
CA ALA A 127 -18.06 0.72 -29.23
C ALA A 127 -18.46 -0.33 -30.28
N THR A 128 -17.49 -0.76 -31.10
CA THR A 128 -17.78 -1.58 -32.29
C THR A 128 -17.39 -3.05 -32.15
N ASP A 129 -16.50 -3.39 -31.21
CA ASP A 129 -15.78 -4.66 -31.09
C ASP A 129 -15.28 -5.18 -32.45
N ALA A 130 -14.69 -4.29 -33.25
CA ALA A 130 -14.37 -4.60 -34.66
C ALA A 130 -13.35 -5.75 -34.79
N GLY A 131 -12.50 -5.91 -33.77
CA GLY A 131 -11.54 -7.01 -33.68
C GLY A 131 -12.11 -8.30 -33.06
N GLY A 132 -13.35 -8.30 -32.58
CA GLY A 132 -13.94 -9.40 -31.82
C GLY A 132 -13.18 -9.73 -30.53
N ARG A 133 -12.36 -8.78 -30.04
CA ARG A 133 -11.42 -8.97 -28.92
C ARG A 133 -12.17 -9.18 -27.60
N PHE A 134 -13.34 -8.57 -27.48
CA PHE A 134 -14.13 -8.58 -26.24
C PHE A 134 -15.33 -9.54 -26.31
N ALA A 135 -15.63 -10.09 -27.50
CA ALA A 135 -16.77 -10.98 -27.73
C ALA A 135 -16.79 -12.21 -26.81
N GLU A 136 -15.63 -12.79 -26.49
CA GLU A 136 -15.52 -13.96 -25.61
C GLU A 136 -15.77 -13.62 -24.13
N ALA A 137 -15.49 -12.38 -23.73
CA ALA A 137 -15.68 -11.89 -22.37
C ALA A 137 -17.04 -11.20 -22.15
N ALA A 138 -17.81 -10.97 -23.22
CA ALA A 138 -19.07 -10.25 -23.14
C ALA A 138 -20.12 -11.06 -22.36
N PRO A 139 -20.81 -10.45 -21.37
CA PRO A 139 -21.89 -11.13 -20.67
C PRO A 139 -22.99 -11.53 -21.66
N THR A 140 -23.48 -12.77 -21.55
CA THR A 140 -24.50 -13.36 -22.43
C THR A 140 -25.88 -12.70 -22.29
N ALA A 141 -26.10 -11.95 -21.21
CA ALA A 141 -27.35 -11.24 -20.98
C ALA A 141 -27.37 -9.92 -21.77
N VAL A 142 -28.42 -9.72 -22.58
CA VAL A 142 -28.74 -8.42 -23.17
C VAL A 142 -29.58 -7.67 -22.14
N ASP A 143 -29.01 -6.68 -21.47
CA ASP A 143 -29.80 -5.67 -20.77
C ASP A 143 -30.08 -4.50 -21.71
N GLY A 144 -31.28 -3.94 -21.62
CA GLY A 144 -31.75 -2.87 -22.51
C GLY A 144 -31.08 -1.51 -22.30
N THR A 145 -29.84 -1.48 -21.79
CA THR A 145 -29.08 -0.27 -21.43
C THR A 145 -28.56 0.49 -22.64
N GLY A 146 -28.46 -0.18 -23.80
CA GLY A 146 -27.89 0.39 -25.02
C GLY A 146 -26.36 0.49 -24.99
N GLU A 147 -25.70 -0.10 -24.00
CA GLU A 147 -24.25 -0.11 -23.88
C GLU A 147 -23.62 -1.21 -24.77
N PRO A 148 -22.46 -0.93 -25.40
CA PRO A 148 -21.75 -1.93 -26.19
C PRO A 148 -21.39 -3.17 -25.35
N PRO A 149 -21.49 -4.39 -25.92
CA PRO A 149 -21.10 -5.61 -25.22
C PRO A 149 -19.66 -5.59 -24.69
N ALA A 150 -18.72 -5.00 -25.44
CA ALA A 150 -17.33 -4.88 -25.03
C ALA A 150 -17.17 -3.93 -23.83
N TRP A 151 -17.87 -2.79 -23.83
CA TRP A 151 -17.92 -1.89 -22.66
C TRP A 151 -18.45 -2.61 -21.42
N ARG A 152 -19.53 -3.40 -21.56
CA ARG A 152 -20.09 -4.18 -20.45
C ARG A 152 -19.14 -5.28 -19.96
N ALA A 153 -18.39 -5.93 -20.85
CA ALA A 153 -17.36 -6.90 -20.47
C ALA A 153 -16.30 -6.25 -19.58
N VAL A 154 -15.88 -5.04 -19.97
CA VAL A 154 -14.86 -4.26 -19.28
C VAL A 154 -15.36 -3.66 -17.95
N GLN A 155 -16.60 -3.16 -17.90
CA GLN A 155 -17.22 -2.61 -16.69
C GLN A 155 -17.61 -3.70 -15.69
N GLY A 156 -18.15 -4.82 -16.18
CA GLY A 156 -18.59 -5.97 -15.39
C GLY A 156 -17.45 -6.78 -14.76
N SER A 157 -16.21 -6.57 -15.20
CA SER A 157 -15.02 -7.15 -14.57
C SER A 157 -14.87 -6.74 -13.09
N GLY A 158 -15.48 -5.62 -12.67
CA GLY A 158 -15.38 -5.07 -11.31
C GLY A 158 -13.94 -4.76 -10.87
N ARG A 159 -12.98 -4.88 -11.79
CA ARG A 159 -11.54 -4.85 -11.56
C ARG A 159 -10.95 -3.83 -12.52
N ILE A 160 -11.07 -2.56 -12.15
CA ILE A 160 -10.04 -1.63 -12.59
C ILE A 160 -8.79 -2.03 -11.80
N THR A 161 -7.99 -2.93 -12.35
CA THR A 161 -6.65 -3.18 -11.82
C THR A 161 -5.81 -1.98 -12.22
N ILE A 162 -5.92 -0.88 -11.46
CA ILE A 162 -5.02 0.25 -11.63
C ILE A 162 -3.63 -0.33 -11.33
N TYR A 163 -2.87 -0.71 -12.37
CA TYR A 163 -1.44 -0.91 -12.26
C TYR A 163 -0.78 0.46 -12.16
N THR A 164 -1.16 1.25 -11.15
CA THR A 164 -0.19 2.11 -10.47
C THR A 164 0.93 1.17 -10.07
N THR A 165 2.16 1.50 -10.45
CA THR A 165 3.43 0.87 -10.04
C THR A 165 3.31 -0.36 -9.12
N PRO A 166 3.84 -1.53 -9.50
CA PRO A 166 3.54 -2.87 -8.97
C PRO A 166 2.68 -2.95 -7.69
N GLU A 167 1.36 -2.76 -7.79
CA GLU A 167 0.46 -2.74 -6.63
C GLU A 167 0.16 -4.11 -6.01
N ASP A 168 0.49 -5.23 -6.65
CA ASP A 168 0.49 -6.56 -6.00
C ASP A 168 1.56 -6.69 -4.90
N ARG A 169 2.38 -5.66 -4.68
CA ARG A 169 3.37 -5.58 -3.59
C ARG A 169 3.10 -4.45 -2.61
N ARG A 170 1.85 -4.04 -2.39
CA ARG A 170 1.53 -3.28 -1.16
C ARG A 170 1.62 -4.22 0.04
N LEU A 171 2.84 -4.42 0.51
CA LEU A 171 3.08 -5.15 1.75
C LEU A 171 2.34 -4.43 2.88
N PRO A 172 1.64 -5.16 3.75
CA PRO A 172 0.95 -4.55 4.88
C PRO A 172 1.97 -3.80 5.73
N ARG A 173 1.58 -2.68 6.34
CA ARG A 173 2.40 -2.11 7.41
C ARG A 173 2.51 -3.16 8.54
N PRO A 174 3.63 -3.21 9.29
CA PRO A 174 3.81 -4.19 10.37
C PRO A 174 2.67 -4.16 11.41
N ARG A 175 2.15 -2.96 11.72
CA ARG A 175 0.97 -2.76 12.58
C ARG A 175 -0.35 -3.33 12.06
N LEU A 176 -0.39 -3.78 10.81
CA LEU A 176 -1.56 -4.37 10.15
C LEU A 176 -1.43 -5.89 9.98
N LEU A 177 -0.33 -6.49 10.43
CA LEU A 177 -0.20 -7.94 10.48
C LEU A 177 -1.17 -8.48 11.52
N SER A 178 -1.75 -9.66 11.27
CA SER A 178 -2.41 -10.44 12.32
C SER A 178 -1.37 -11.23 13.13
N TRP A 179 -1.77 -11.79 14.28
CA TRP A 179 -0.88 -12.70 15.00
C TRP A 179 -0.56 -13.94 14.15
N ALA A 180 -1.54 -14.44 13.38
CA ALA A 180 -1.31 -15.53 12.44
C ALA A 180 -0.30 -15.19 11.31
N ASP A 181 -0.17 -13.91 10.92
CA ASP A 181 0.84 -13.49 9.95
C ASP A 181 2.26 -13.49 10.56
N THR A 182 2.38 -13.29 11.88
CA THR A 182 3.67 -13.21 12.59
C THR A 182 4.13 -14.54 13.20
N ASP A 183 3.19 -15.30 13.77
CA ASP A 183 3.43 -16.61 14.39
C ASP A 183 2.94 -17.74 13.47
N SER A 184 3.60 -17.86 12.32
CA SER A 184 3.33 -18.98 11.42
C SER A 184 3.82 -20.29 12.04
N PRO A 185 3.02 -21.38 12.01
CA PRO A 185 3.44 -22.70 12.49
C PRO A 185 4.63 -23.27 11.71
N ASP A 186 4.91 -22.75 10.50
CA ASP A 186 6.13 -23.05 9.74
C ASP A 186 7.27 -22.10 10.14
N ARG A 187 7.64 -22.11 11.43
CA ARG A 187 8.68 -21.25 12.04
C ARG A 187 10.11 -21.49 11.51
N SER A 188 10.28 -22.05 10.31
CA SER A 188 11.60 -22.29 9.73
C SER A 188 12.26 -20.98 9.28
N PHE A 189 12.89 -20.30 10.24
CA PHE A 189 13.78 -19.17 9.99
C PHE A 189 15.21 -19.61 10.31
N ASP A 190 16.10 -19.45 9.32
CA ASP A 190 17.52 -19.70 9.48
C ASP A 190 18.26 -18.34 9.39
N PRO A 191 18.73 -17.78 10.53
CA PRO A 191 19.42 -16.50 10.56
C PRO A 191 20.70 -16.50 9.72
N ASP A 192 21.34 -17.67 9.52
CA ASP A 192 22.58 -17.78 8.74
C ASP A 192 22.32 -17.54 7.25
N THR A 193 21.08 -17.67 6.78
CA THR A 193 20.70 -17.39 5.38
C THR A 193 20.46 -15.91 5.10
N VAL A 194 20.19 -15.10 6.12
CA VAL A 194 19.72 -13.72 5.98
C VAL A 194 20.72 -12.87 5.22
N ARG A 195 22.01 -13.02 5.52
CA ARG A 195 23.04 -12.21 4.89
C ARG A 195 23.10 -12.45 3.37
N ALA A 196 23.11 -13.72 2.96
CA ALA A 196 23.17 -14.08 1.55
C ALA A 196 21.95 -13.53 0.78
N VAL A 197 20.75 -13.65 1.35
CA VAL A 197 19.51 -13.13 0.75
C VAL A 197 19.56 -11.61 0.61
N VAL A 198 20.02 -10.90 1.64
CA VAL A 198 20.13 -9.44 1.58
C VAL A 198 21.17 -9.01 0.54
N ASP A 199 22.33 -9.67 0.49
CA ASP A 199 23.36 -9.38 -0.50
C ASP A 199 22.83 -9.56 -1.94
N ASP A 200 22.05 -10.63 -2.20
CA ASP A 200 21.40 -10.85 -3.49
C ASP A 200 20.37 -9.75 -3.84
N LEU A 201 19.56 -9.31 -2.87
CA LEU A 201 18.60 -8.21 -3.07
C LEU A 201 19.31 -6.88 -3.37
N LEU A 202 20.40 -6.59 -2.65
CA LEU A 202 21.19 -5.38 -2.89
C LEU A 202 21.89 -5.41 -4.25
N ALA A 203 22.38 -6.58 -4.69
CA ALA A 203 22.94 -6.76 -6.01
C ALA A 203 21.88 -6.56 -7.11
N ALA A 204 20.66 -7.06 -6.90
CA ALA A 204 19.56 -6.95 -7.86
C ALA A 204 19.01 -5.52 -8.01
N PHE A 205 18.86 -4.78 -6.91
CA PHE A 205 18.23 -3.45 -6.92
C PHE A 205 19.23 -2.29 -6.96
N GLY A 206 20.50 -2.53 -6.59
CA GLY A 206 21.49 -1.49 -6.34
C GLY A 206 21.14 -0.63 -5.11
N LEU A 207 22.08 0.20 -4.66
CA LEU A 207 21.80 1.21 -3.63
C LEU A 207 21.39 2.54 -4.27
N PRO A 208 20.31 3.18 -3.81
CA PRO A 208 20.03 4.55 -4.18
C PRO A 208 21.14 5.48 -3.65
N SER A 209 21.43 6.56 -4.39
CA SER A 209 22.37 7.57 -3.91
C SER A 209 21.84 8.25 -2.63
N HIS A 210 22.73 8.75 -1.78
CA HIS A 210 22.33 9.38 -0.52
C HIS A 210 21.41 10.62 -0.75
N GLY A 211 21.67 11.35 -1.84
CA GLY A 211 20.85 12.47 -2.31
C GLY A 211 19.63 12.07 -3.17
N ALA A 212 19.33 10.77 -3.30
CA ALA A 212 18.16 10.31 -4.05
C ALA A 212 16.86 10.89 -3.47
N ASP A 213 15.90 11.16 -4.36
CA ASP A 213 14.55 11.54 -3.97
C ASP A 213 13.95 10.48 -3.03
N TRP A 214 13.19 10.93 -2.04
CA TRP A 214 12.63 10.06 -1.02
C TRP A 214 11.69 9.00 -1.56
N ARG A 215 11.16 9.13 -2.78
CA ARG A 215 10.34 8.12 -3.42
C ARG A 215 11.14 6.97 -4.00
N LEU A 216 12.34 7.27 -4.50
CA LEU A 216 13.26 6.22 -4.91
C LEU A 216 13.74 5.44 -3.68
N LYS A 217 13.94 6.15 -2.55
CA LYS A 217 14.24 5.54 -1.24
C LYS A 217 13.10 4.64 -0.77
N ASP A 218 11.85 5.13 -0.79
CA ASP A 218 10.66 4.36 -0.44
C ASP A 218 10.44 3.15 -1.35
N LEU A 219 10.59 3.31 -2.67
CA LEU A 219 10.44 2.23 -3.64
C LEU A 219 11.50 1.15 -3.43
N TRP A 220 12.74 1.56 -3.20
CA TRP A 220 13.82 0.62 -2.88
C TRP A 220 13.54 -0.13 -1.57
N LEU A 221 13.10 0.56 -0.51
CA LEU A 221 12.72 -0.08 0.75
C LEU A 221 11.55 -1.06 0.56
N ALA A 222 10.57 -0.72 -0.29
CA ALA A 222 9.46 -1.59 -0.62
C ALA A 222 9.94 -2.84 -1.38
N ASN A 223 10.87 -2.70 -2.33
CA ASN A 223 11.44 -3.84 -3.06
C ASN A 223 12.27 -4.76 -2.18
N VAL A 224 13.09 -4.21 -1.28
CA VAL A 224 13.82 -4.99 -0.27
C VAL A 224 12.84 -5.74 0.62
N SER A 225 11.82 -5.04 1.14
CA SER A 225 10.79 -5.65 1.97
C SER A 225 10.05 -6.77 1.23
N ALA A 226 9.78 -6.60 -0.07
CA ALA A 226 9.10 -7.59 -0.88
C ALA A 226 9.97 -8.83 -1.08
N GLY A 227 11.26 -8.66 -1.36
CA GLY A 227 12.20 -9.76 -1.46
C GLY A 227 12.35 -10.54 -0.15
N LEU A 228 12.35 -9.84 1.00
CA LEU A 228 12.36 -10.49 2.31
C LEU A 228 11.05 -11.25 2.58
N VAL A 229 9.90 -10.69 2.22
CA VAL A 229 8.60 -11.36 2.35
C VAL A 229 8.49 -12.56 1.42
N ASP A 230 8.96 -12.46 0.18
CA ASP A 230 8.99 -13.56 -0.78
C ASP A 230 9.84 -14.74 -0.25
N ARG A 231 10.89 -14.46 0.53
CA ARG A 231 11.80 -15.47 1.08
C ARG A 231 11.39 -16.03 2.44
N TYR A 232 10.92 -15.19 3.34
CA TYR A 232 10.73 -15.51 4.76
C TYR A 232 9.26 -15.48 5.19
N GLY A 233 8.36 -14.99 4.34
CA GLY A 233 6.93 -14.85 4.64
C GLY A 233 6.55 -13.46 5.14
N ARG A 234 5.24 -13.26 5.36
CA ARG A 234 4.63 -11.94 5.61
C ARG A 234 5.19 -11.22 6.83
N TRP A 235 5.57 -11.95 7.88
CA TRP A 235 6.16 -11.37 9.09
C TRP A 235 7.36 -10.49 8.79
N ALA A 236 8.16 -10.81 7.76
CA ALA A 236 9.40 -10.11 7.45
C ALA A 236 9.23 -8.63 7.13
N VAL A 237 8.02 -8.14 6.82
CA VAL A 237 7.76 -6.72 6.56
C VAL A 237 8.09 -5.80 7.76
N GLY A 238 8.14 -6.36 8.98
CA GLY A 238 8.49 -5.63 10.20
C GLY A 238 9.96 -5.25 10.36
N TRP A 239 10.85 -5.73 9.49
CA TRP A 239 12.30 -5.53 9.62
C TRP A 239 12.75 -4.07 9.77
N ARG A 240 11.98 -3.10 9.25
CA ARG A 240 12.29 -1.65 9.35
C ARG A 240 11.36 -0.88 10.27
N TRP A 241 10.63 -1.58 11.15
CA TRP A 241 9.78 -0.94 12.16
C TRP A 241 10.64 -0.42 13.32
N SER A 242 11.30 0.70 13.05
CA SER A 242 12.35 1.30 13.87
C SER A 242 11.85 1.86 15.19
N VAL A 243 12.71 1.85 16.19
CA VAL A 243 12.55 2.67 17.41
C VAL A 243 12.58 4.16 17.05
N GLY A 244 11.63 4.93 17.59
CA GLY A 244 11.51 6.38 17.37
C GLY A 244 11.22 6.77 15.93
N GLU A 245 11.52 8.02 15.55
CA GLU A 245 11.10 8.71 14.32
C GLU A 245 11.71 8.17 13.00
N GLY A 246 12.03 6.89 12.94
CA GLY A 246 12.49 6.23 11.72
C GLY A 246 11.37 5.97 10.70
N ASP A 247 11.67 5.23 9.62
CA ASP A 247 10.82 5.21 8.41
C ASP A 247 9.37 4.74 8.66
N LEU A 248 9.13 3.88 9.66
CA LEU A 248 7.80 3.40 10.03
C LEU A 248 7.33 3.86 11.42
N ASP A 249 8.23 4.47 12.20
CA ASP A 249 8.02 5.05 13.52
C ASP A 249 7.52 4.09 14.64
N GLY A 250 8.05 4.26 15.85
CA GLY A 250 7.54 3.65 17.09
C GLY A 250 7.52 2.14 17.18
N GLY A 251 8.37 1.46 16.40
CA GLY A 251 8.52 0.02 16.43
C GLY A 251 9.66 -0.47 17.32
N PRO A 252 9.84 -1.79 17.41
CA PRO A 252 10.83 -2.40 18.30
C PRO A 252 12.22 -2.52 17.68
N VAL A 253 12.43 -2.29 16.38
CA VAL A 253 13.72 -2.56 15.75
C VAL A 253 14.72 -1.42 16.00
N GLY A 254 15.79 -1.67 16.75
CA GLY A 254 16.83 -0.69 17.06
C GLY A 254 17.97 -0.64 16.05
N SER A 255 18.20 -1.73 15.31
CA SER A 255 19.28 -1.81 14.30
C SER A 255 18.97 -0.99 13.04
N TRP A 256 17.70 -0.63 12.81
CA TRP A 256 17.25 0.26 11.75
C TRP A 256 16.78 1.59 12.32
N CYS A 257 17.23 2.70 11.73
CA CYS A 257 16.77 4.04 12.09
C CYS A 257 15.94 4.59 10.93
N CYS A 258 16.58 5.23 9.96
CA CYS A 258 15.94 5.75 8.76
C CYS A 258 16.86 5.54 7.56
N PHE A 259 16.31 5.69 6.35
CA PHE A 259 17.09 5.50 5.12
C PHE A 259 18.43 6.25 5.15
N SER A 260 18.45 7.53 5.55
CA SER A 260 19.68 8.34 5.52
C SER A 260 20.76 7.86 6.49
N HIS A 261 20.40 7.25 7.61
CA HIS A 261 21.39 6.77 8.58
C HIS A 261 21.76 5.30 8.36
N SER A 262 20.85 4.51 7.79
CA SER A 262 21.02 3.07 7.65
C SER A 262 21.51 2.64 6.27
N VAL A 263 21.36 3.46 5.23
CA VAL A 263 21.82 3.16 3.87
C VAL A 263 23.08 3.95 3.52
N THR A 264 24.22 3.25 3.51
CA THR A 264 25.55 3.84 3.27
C THR A 264 26.31 3.09 2.17
N THR A 265 27.20 2.15 2.51
CA THR A 265 27.85 1.25 1.55
C THR A 265 27.03 -0.03 1.38
N PRO A 266 27.17 -0.79 0.27
CA PRO A 266 26.47 -2.07 0.11
C PRO A 266 26.70 -3.01 1.28
N GLU A 267 27.94 -3.16 1.73
CA GLU A 267 28.29 -4.05 2.83
C GLU A 267 27.69 -3.62 4.17
N ALA A 268 27.77 -2.33 4.51
CA ALA A 268 27.20 -1.81 5.75
C ALA A 268 25.67 -1.87 5.73
N THR A 269 25.07 -1.51 4.59
CA THR A 269 23.61 -1.58 4.39
C THR A 269 23.11 -3.01 4.53
N ALA A 270 23.83 -3.98 3.96
CA ALA A 270 23.49 -5.39 4.12
C ALA A 270 23.56 -5.84 5.58
N THR A 271 24.63 -5.48 6.30
CA THR A 271 24.77 -5.77 7.74
C THR A 271 23.60 -5.20 8.53
N THR A 272 23.22 -3.95 8.26
CA THR A 272 22.14 -3.26 8.94
C THR A 272 20.78 -3.91 8.66
N ILE A 273 20.45 -4.23 7.40
CA ILE A 273 19.19 -4.92 7.06
C ILE A 273 19.16 -6.32 7.70
N SER A 274 20.27 -7.07 7.64
CA SER A 274 20.33 -8.41 8.23
C SER A 274 20.11 -8.38 9.74
N ALA A 275 20.80 -7.46 10.45
CA ALA A 275 20.62 -7.29 11.88
C ALA A 275 19.18 -6.90 12.24
N ALA A 276 18.59 -5.97 11.47
CA ALA A 276 17.24 -5.50 11.67
C ALA A 276 16.17 -6.60 11.47
N LEU A 277 16.34 -7.48 10.47
CA LEU A 277 15.43 -8.60 10.25
C LEU A 277 15.54 -9.67 11.35
N VAL A 278 16.76 -10.00 11.78
CA VAL A 278 16.98 -10.96 12.88
C VAL A 278 16.42 -10.40 14.19
N GLU A 279 16.71 -9.14 14.50
CA GLU A 279 16.18 -8.46 15.68
C GLU A 279 14.65 -8.42 15.70
N TRP A 280 14.04 -8.19 14.53
CA TRP A 280 12.59 -8.27 14.38
C TRP A 280 12.07 -9.68 14.64
N ARG A 281 12.74 -10.72 14.15
CA ARG A 281 12.37 -12.12 14.43
C ARG A 281 12.47 -12.45 15.91
N ASP A 282 13.59 -12.10 16.55
CA ASP A 282 13.83 -12.35 17.98
C ASP A 282 12.74 -11.71 18.85
N TRP A 283 12.28 -10.52 18.46
CA TRP A 283 11.16 -9.86 19.12
C TRP A 283 9.84 -10.64 18.98
N LEU A 284 9.54 -11.16 17.79
CA LEU A 284 8.34 -12.00 17.60
C LEU A 284 8.41 -13.29 18.40
N ASP A 285 9.59 -13.91 18.51
CA ASP A 285 9.81 -15.11 19.32
C ASP A 285 9.66 -14.83 20.83
N ASP A 286 10.21 -13.72 21.34
CA ASP A 286 10.00 -13.29 22.74
C ASP A 286 8.52 -12.98 23.04
N LEU A 287 7.78 -12.40 22.08
CA LEU A 287 6.34 -12.20 22.21
C LEU A 287 5.57 -13.53 22.27
N ALA A 288 5.92 -14.50 21.42
CA ALA A 288 5.30 -15.81 21.45
C ALA A 288 5.52 -16.50 22.81
N GLU A 289 6.75 -16.47 23.34
CA GLU A 289 7.06 -16.99 24.69
C GLU A 289 6.32 -16.25 25.81
N ARG A 290 6.06 -14.94 25.65
CA ARG A 290 5.20 -14.19 26.58
C ARG A 290 3.75 -14.65 26.49
N PHE A 291 3.22 -14.83 25.29
CA PHE A 291 1.84 -15.24 25.08
C PHE A 291 1.62 -16.64 25.67
N ASP A 292 2.53 -17.59 25.43
CA ASP A 292 2.50 -18.95 25.99
C ASP A 292 2.53 -18.99 27.53
N ARG A 293 3.11 -17.97 28.18
CA ARG A 293 3.12 -17.88 29.65
C ARG A 293 1.78 -17.46 30.24
N PHE A 294 0.95 -16.75 29.48
CA PHE A 294 -0.33 -16.23 29.95
C PHE A 294 -1.54 -16.99 29.39
N LEU A 295 -1.41 -17.57 28.20
CA LEU A 295 -2.50 -18.28 27.52
C LEU A 295 -2.47 -19.78 27.82
N PRO A 296 -3.65 -20.45 27.86
CA PRO A 296 -4.99 -19.89 27.68
C PRO A 296 -5.46 -19.10 28.91
N LEU A 297 -6.20 -18.01 28.68
CA LEU A 297 -6.66 -17.12 29.72
C LEU A 297 -8.20 -17.00 29.70
N PRO A 298 -8.92 -17.53 30.70
CA PRO A 298 -10.37 -17.41 30.79
C PRO A 298 -10.83 -15.94 30.85
N ALA A 299 -11.96 -15.62 30.24
CA ALA A 299 -12.47 -14.25 30.21
C ALA A 299 -12.83 -13.69 31.60
N ASP A 300 -13.15 -14.57 32.57
CA ASP A 300 -13.49 -14.21 33.95
C ASP A 300 -12.27 -14.11 34.89
N ASP A 301 -11.06 -14.46 34.43
CA ASP A 301 -9.81 -14.30 35.18
C ASP A 301 -9.27 -12.86 35.07
N LEU A 302 -9.94 -11.92 35.74
CA LEU A 302 -9.58 -10.50 35.72
C LEU A 302 -8.11 -10.26 36.14
N ASP A 303 -7.66 -10.88 37.24
CA ASP A 303 -6.30 -10.73 37.74
C ASP A 303 -5.25 -11.25 36.74
N GLY A 304 -5.58 -12.33 36.03
CA GLY A 304 -4.74 -12.87 34.97
C GLY A 304 -4.64 -11.93 33.77
N TRP A 305 -5.78 -11.37 33.31
CA TRP A 305 -5.83 -10.39 32.23
C TRP A 305 -5.06 -9.12 32.58
N GLU A 306 -5.27 -8.58 33.78
CA GLU A 306 -4.56 -7.40 34.26
C GLU A 306 -3.05 -7.61 34.25
N ARG A 307 -2.59 -8.76 34.76
CA ARG A 307 -1.16 -9.10 34.81
C ARG A 307 -0.57 -9.25 33.41
N ALA A 308 -1.28 -9.93 32.51
CA ALA A 308 -0.82 -10.12 31.13
C ALA A 308 -0.70 -8.78 30.38
N VAL A 309 -1.72 -7.92 30.48
CA VAL A 309 -1.74 -6.62 29.80
C VAL A 309 -0.66 -5.70 30.35
N ALA A 310 -0.55 -5.56 31.68
CA ALA A 310 0.50 -4.74 32.28
C ALA A 310 1.91 -5.21 31.90
N HIS A 311 2.12 -6.53 31.84
CA HIS A 311 3.39 -7.12 31.42
C HIS A 311 3.72 -6.82 29.95
N LEU A 312 2.74 -6.94 29.05
CA LEU A 312 2.92 -6.67 27.62
C LEU A 312 3.15 -5.18 27.35
N VAL A 313 2.38 -4.29 27.99
CA VAL A 313 2.57 -2.83 27.88
C VAL A 313 3.99 -2.45 28.31
N THR A 314 4.45 -2.97 29.45
CA THR A 314 5.80 -2.72 29.96
C THR A 314 6.86 -3.27 29.03
N ALA A 315 6.69 -4.50 28.53
CA ALA A 315 7.62 -5.12 27.60
C ALA A 315 7.78 -4.33 26.29
N VAL A 316 6.67 -3.83 25.73
CA VAL A 316 6.71 -2.97 24.54
C VAL A 316 7.39 -1.64 24.87
N GLY A 317 7.03 -1.01 25.98
CA GLY A 317 7.63 0.23 26.45
C GLY A 317 9.15 0.13 26.58
N ASP A 318 9.64 -0.88 27.28
CA ASP A 318 11.07 -1.16 27.46
C ASP A 318 11.75 -1.45 26.12
N ARG A 319 11.09 -2.18 25.23
CA ARG A 319 11.65 -2.56 23.93
C ARG A 319 11.81 -1.37 22.98
N THR A 320 10.85 -0.47 23.03
CA THR A 320 10.75 0.73 22.18
C THR A 320 11.33 1.97 22.84
N LEU A 321 11.84 1.85 24.08
CA LEU A 321 12.36 2.95 24.90
C LEU A 321 11.36 4.10 25.09
N TYR A 322 10.06 3.81 25.00
CA TYR A 322 8.97 4.79 25.06
C TYR A 322 9.13 5.96 24.06
N GLU A 323 9.82 5.71 22.94
CA GLU A 323 10.11 6.71 21.90
C GLU A 323 8.86 7.16 21.12
N SER A 324 9.05 7.99 20.09
CA SER A 324 7.94 8.41 19.21
C SER A 324 7.05 7.24 18.79
N GLY A 325 5.73 7.39 18.94
CA GLY A 325 4.75 6.44 18.39
C GLY A 325 4.71 5.05 19.04
N TRP A 326 5.44 4.81 20.14
CA TRP A 326 5.55 3.49 20.79
C TRP A 326 4.20 2.83 21.13
N TYR A 327 3.21 3.66 21.48
CA TYR A 327 1.84 3.21 21.79
C TYR A 327 1.14 2.55 20.58
N GLY A 328 1.57 2.87 19.35
CA GLY A 328 1.13 2.15 18.15
C GLY A 328 1.61 0.70 18.12
N CYS A 329 2.87 0.45 18.53
CA CYS A 329 3.37 -0.90 18.75
C CYS A 329 2.63 -1.59 19.89
N CYS A 330 2.36 -0.87 20.98
CA CYS A 330 1.61 -1.40 22.12
C CYS A 330 0.20 -1.88 21.71
N MET A 331 -0.55 -1.06 20.96
CA MET A 331 -1.86 -1.45 20.46
C MET A 331 -1.78 -2.67 19.53
N THR A 332 -0.75 -2.74 18.69
CA THR A 332 -0.53 -3.88 17.79
C THR A 332 -0.29 -5.17 18.59
N VAL A 333 0.61 -5.16 19.57
CA VAL A 333 0.94 -6.32 20.40
C VAL A 333 -0.25 -6.77 21.25
N LEU A 334 -0.99 -5.83 21.84
CA LEU A 334 -2.22 -6.18 22.57
C LEU A 334 -3.29 -6.75 21.62
N GLY A 335 -3.39 -6.24 20.39
CA GLY A 335 -4.28 -6.79 19.36
C GLY A 335 -3.92 -8.23 18.96
N TRP A 336 -2.63 -8.54 18.89
CA TRP A 336 -2.14 -9.90 18.68
C TRP A 336 -2.41 -10.81 19.88
N PHE A 337 -2.22 -10.31 21.10
CA PHE A 337 -2.51 -11.07 22.31
C PHE A 337 -4.00 -11.43 22.40
N LEU A 338 -4.89 -10.48 22.09
CA LEU A 338 -6.34 -10.74 22.03
C LEU A 338 -6.70 -11.75 20.93
N GLU A 339 -6.01 -11.72 19.79
CA GLU A 339 -6.16 -12.74 18.73
C GLU A 339 -5.79 -14.12 19.23
N ALA A 340 -4.59 -14.24 19.84
CA ALA A 340 -4.06 -15.49 20.37
C ALA A 340 -4.94 -16.04 21.51
N ALA A 341 -5.60 -15.16 22.28
CA ALA A 341 -6.58 -15.52 23.31
C ALA A 341 -7.94 -15.98 22.74
N GLY A 342 -8.15 -15.93 21.42
CA GLY A 342 -9.37 -16.40 20.76
C GLY A 342 -10.41 -15.31 20.45
N ILE A 343 -10.08 -14.02 20.57
CA ILE A 343 -10.97 -12.92 20.19
C ILE A 343 -10.80 -12.65 18.69
N GLU A 344 -11.46 -13.47 17.86
CA GLU A 344 -11.22 -13.49 16.41
C GLU A 344 -11.63 -12.19 15.69
N SER A 345 -12.73 -11.56 16.13
CA SER A 345 -13.26 -10.36 15.50
C SER A 345 -12.28 -9.18 15.60
N ILE A 346 -11.74 -8.77 14.46
CA ILE A 346 -10.85 -7.59 14.33
C ILE A 346 -11.54 -6.36 14.91
N ARG A 347 -12.79 -6.12 14.53
CA ARG A 347 -13.59 -5.00 15.02
C ARG A 347 -13.70 -5.01 16.54
N ARG A 348 -13.92 -6.19 17.14
CA ARG A 348 -14.02 -6.32 18.60
C ARG A 348 -12.70 -5.97 19.28
N ARG A 349 -11.57 -6.44 18.73
CA ARG A 349 -10.23 -6.11 19.24
C ARG A 349 -9.96 -4.61 19.14
N GLU A 350 -10.27 -3.99 18.01
CA GLU A 350 -10.14 -2.54 17.83
C GLU A 350 -10.99 -1.77 18.86
N GLU A 351 -12.25 -2.14 19.05
CA GLU A 351 -13.14 -1.51 20.03
C GLU A 351 -12.59 -1.66 21.47
N LEU A 352 -12.06 -2.85 21.83
CA LEU A 352 -11.45 -3.09 23.13
C LEU A 352 -10.24 -2.18 23.37
N LEU A 353 -9.33 -2.11 22.38
CA LEU A 353 -8.08 -1.35 22.46
C LEU A 353 -8.32 0.16 22.42
N GLU A 354 -9.23 0.64 21.56
CA GLU A 354 -9.56 2.06 21.47
C GLU A 354 -10.07 2.59 22.82
N HIS A 355 -10.91 1.82 23.52
CA HIS A 355 -11.40 2.25 24.82
C HIS A 355 -10.37 2.14 25.95
N ALA A 356 -9.54 1.10 25.94
CA ALA A 356 -8.59 0.86 27.02
C ALA A 356 -7.33 1.72 26.90
N VAL A 357 -6.86 1.99 25.68
CA VAL A 357 -5.53 2.55 25.40
C VAL A 357 -5.57 3.94 24.78
N ALA A 358 -6.56 4.26 23.92
CA ALA A 358 -6.51 5.47 23.11
C ALA A 358 -6.47 6.74 23.98
N GLY A 359 -5.51 7.61 23.67
CA GLY A 359 -5.30 8.88 24.37
C GLY A 359 -4.71 8.78 25.78
N ARG A 360 -4.27 7.59 26.23
CA ARG A 360 -3.66 7.41 27.56
C ARG A 360 -2.13 7.37 27.56
N PHE A 361 -1.53 7.19 26.39
CA PHE A 361 -0.07 7.15 26.20
C PHE A 361 0.36 8.27 25.27
N ASP A 362 1.54 8.83 25.54
CA ASP A 362 2.16 9.90 24.78
C ASP A 362 3.53 9.44 24.24
N SER A 363 3.95 10.04 23.12
CA SER A 363 5.31 9.85 22.58
C SER A 363 6.36 10.39 23.56
N TRP A 364 7.53 9.73 23.63
CA TRP A 364 8.69 10.13 24.46
C TRP A 364 8.44 10.15 25.97
N VAL A 365 7.40 9.45 26.44
CA VAL A 365 7.01 9.44 27.84
C VAL A 365 6.77 8.01 28.30
N GLU A 366 7.54 7.58 29.29
CA GLU A 366 7.23 6.38 30.07
C GLU A 366 5.95 6.66 30.89
N PRO A 367 4.87 5.89 30.69
CA PRO A 367 3.64 6.10 31.42
C PRO A 367 3.83 5.74 32.90
N PRO A 368 3.27 6.53 33.84
CA PRO A 368 3.25 6.15 35.25
C PRO A 368 2.61 4.77 35.46
N LYS A 369 3.10 3.99 36.42
CA LYS A 369 2.56 2.66 36.77
C LYS A 369 1.03 2.63 36.92
N ALA A 370 0.46 3.67 37.52
CA ALA A 370 -0.99 3.79 37.71
C ALA A 370 -1.77 3.89 36.38
N VAL A 371 -1.18 4.47 35.33
CA VAL A 371 -1.79 4.51 34.00
C VAL A 371 -1.77 3.12 33.38
N VAL A 372 -0.66 2.38 33.48
CA VAL A 372 -0.55 1.00 32.99
C VAL A 372 -1.54 0.08 33.71
N GLU A 373 -1.65 0.19 35.04
CA GLU A 373 -2.61 -0.55 35.85
C GLU A 373 -4.05 -0.24 35.42
N SER A 374 -4.39 1.03 35.20
CA SER A 374 -5.73 1.43 34.74
C SER A 374 -6.06 0.92 33.34
N VAL A 375 -5.10 0.91 32.42
CA VAL A 375 -5.28 0.32 31.08
C VAL A 375 -5.54 -1.18 31.18
N ALA A 376 -4.78 -1.88 32.02
CA ALA A 376 -4.90 -3.31 32.24
C ALA A 376 -6.25 -3.68 32.85
N GLU A 377 -6.68 -2.97 33.89
CA GLU A 377 -7.97 -3.14 34.57
C GLU A 377 -9.15 -2.90 33.62
N ASP A 378 -9.06 -1.85 32.78
CA ASP A 378 -10.13 -1.53 31.83
C ASP A 378 -10.23 -2.55 30.70
N LEU A 379 -9.10 -3.06 30.19
CA LEU A 379 -9.12 -4.11 29.18
C LEU A 379 -9.68 -5.42 29.75
N ALA A 380 -9.21 -5.83 30.95
CA ALA A 380 -9.68 -7.04 31.63
C ALA A 380 -11.20 -7.02 31.85
N ARG A 381 -11.73 -5.92 32.41
CA ARG A 381 -13.17 -5.75 32.62
C ARG A 381 -13.98 -5.89 31.33
N ARG A 382 -13.48 -5.33 30.22
CA ARG A 382 -14.21 -5.35 28.94
C ARG A 382 -14.18 -6.70 28.26
N VAL A 383 -13.10 -7.46 28.42
CA VAL A 383 -13.05 -8.86 27.99
C VAL A 383 -14.07 -9.70 28.78
N ALA A 384 -14.18 -9.49 30.09
CA ALA A 384 -15.10 -10.24 30.95
C ALA A 384 -16.60 -9.95 30.71
N VAL A 385 -16.95 -8.71 30.34
CA VAL A 385 -18.35 -8.30 30.12
C VAL A 385 -18.97 -8.90 28.86
N ASP A 386 -18.15 -9.30 27.90
CA ASP A 386 -18.59 -9.78 26.59
C ASP A 386 -17.61 -10.87 26.10
N PRO A 387 -17.62 -12.04 26.79
CA PRO A 387 -16.80 -13.18 26.38
C PRO A 387 -17.30 -13.68 25.02
N ALA A 388 -16.34 -13.86 24.10
CA ALA A 388 -16.49 -14.11 22.67
C ALA A 388 -17.66 -15.02 22.24
#